data_AF-A0A5M5XPR2-F1
#
_entry.id   AF-A0A5M5XPR2-F1
#
_cell.length_a   1.000
_cell.length_b   1.000
_cell.length_c   1.000
_cell.angle_alpha   90.00
_cell.angle_beta   90.00
_cell.angle_gamma   90.00
#
_symmetry.space_group_name_H-M   'P 1'
#
loop_
_entity.id
_entity.type
_entity.pdbx_description
1 polymer ?
#
loop_
_entity_poly.entity_id
_entity_poly.type
_entity_poly.pdbx_seq_one_letter_code
_entity_poly.pdbx_strand_id
1 'polypeptide(L)'
;MKTRALRSYLCFTLLATAFLLGLTGCDKEESEPLRIGDDSFNNIENGVWTAYYPNTNQTSITIYGGVKPYTVSSNSDILKVNMDKLSDAFNYETLGVGDAEVTITDAKGESVGLKVKIDYRSDKMKIVKLDAYVKGDKMTVAAQKELKEKALASIPVKAGGGYQFIYTKDQGGIVYVYPDKYGEKYKEGTFTRSSLAVGNSSYRKYEIKLDGMERTYIVQRYYPSKTRSVAMVPYGFYEDLLDQFTDDYPEVESVYTMQVVSAVF
;
A
#
# COMPACT_ATOMS: atom_id res chain seq x y z
N MET A 1 -52.78 -36.64 -67.19
CA MET A 1 -51.54 -36.87 -66.42
C MET A 1 -50.38 -36.15 -67.10
N LYS A 2 -49.91 -34.98 -66.60
CA LYS A 2 -48.54 -34.44 -66.89
C LYS A 2 -48.20 -33.10 -66.21
N THR A 3 -49.14 -32.41 -65.55
CA THR A 3 -48.88 -31.05 -65.02
C THR A 3 -48.78 -30.92 -63.50
N ARG A 4 -49.07 -31.97 -62.71
CA ARG A 4 -48.92 -31.94 -61.24
C ARG A 4 -47.54 -32.36 -60.73
N ALA A 5 -46.77 -33.13 -61.50
CA ALA A 5 -45.45 -33.60 -61.06
C ALA A 5 -44.35 -32.52 -61.17
N LEU A 6 -44.42 -31.63 -62.18
CA LEU A 6 -43.35 -30.65 -62.41
C LEU A 6 -43.28 -29.53 -61.35
N ARG A 7 -44.41 -29.13 -60.76
CA ARG A 7 -44.43 -28.08 -59.72
C ARG A 7 -43.86 -28.55 -58.37
N SER A 8 -43.90 -29.85 -58.10
CA SER A 8 -43.36 -30.41 -56.85
C SER A 8 -41.83 -30.50 -56.88
N TYR A 9 -41.23 -30.82 -58.04
CA TYR A 9 -39.78 -30.91 -58.16
C TYR A 9 -39.09 -29.55 -58.21
N LEU A 10 -39.75 -28.52 -58.77
CA LEU A 10 -39.19 -27.16 -58.83
C LEU A 10 -39.16 -26.46 -57.45
N CYS A 11 -40.15 -26.72 -56.60
CA CYS A 11 -40.14 -26.21 -55.22
C CYS A 11 -39.13 -26.93 -54.33
N PHE A 12 -38.89 -28.23 -54.55
CA PHE A 12 -37.90 -28.98 -53.77
C PHE A 12 -36.44 -28.64 -54.14
N THR A 13 -36.15 -28.29 -55.40
CA THR A 13 -34.81 -27.84 -55.80
C THR A 13 -34.49 -26.40 -55.39
N LEU A 14 -35.49 -25.51 -55.37
CA LEU A 14 -35.35 -24.14 -54.84
C LEU A 14 -35.18 -24.11 -53.31
N LEU A 15 -35.81 -25.03 -52.58
CA LEU A 15 -35.65 -25.14 -51.13
C LEU A 15 -34.28 -25.74 -50.74
N ALA A 16 -33.75 -26.66 -51.55
CA ALA A 16 -32.43 -27.27 -51.34
C ALA A 16 -31.26 -26.31 -51.65
N THR A 17 -31.45 -25.33 -52.54
CA THR A 17 -30.43 -24.29 -52.82
C THR A 17 -30.46 -23.14 -51.82
N ALA A 18 -31.61 -22.86 -51.21
CA ALA A 18 -31.70 -21.89 -50.11
C ALA A 18 -31.09 -22.42 -48.79
N PHE A 19 -31.04 -23.75 -48.60
CA PHE A 19 -30.45 -24.36 -47.40
C PHE A 19 -28.90 -24.43 -47.43
N LEU A 20 -28.28 -24.36 -48.61
CA LEU A 20 -26.81 -24.37 -48.76
C LEU A 20 -26.18 -22.97 -48.65
N LEU A 21 -26.96 -21.90 -48.70
CA LEU A 21 -26.50 -20.52 -48.47
C LEU A 21 -26.71 -20.03 -47.03
N GLY A 22 -27.29 -20.86 -46.15
CA GLY A 22 -27.59 -20.52 -44.76
C GLY A 22 -26.53 -20.90 -43.72
N LEU A 23 -25.41 -21.53 -44.13
CA LEU A 23 -24.38 -22.05 -43.21
C LEU A 23 -23.02 -21.34 -43.33
N THR A 24 -23.03 -20.05 -43.71
CA THR A 24 -21.94 -19.13 -43.35
C THR A 24 -22.45 -18.07 -42.40
N GLY A 25 -23.30 -18.46 -41.45
CA GLY A 25 -23.37 -17.79 -40.14
C GLY A 25 -22.13 -18.17 -39.35
N CYS A 26 -20.95 -17.77 -39.84
CA CYS A 26 -19.80 -17.66 -38.99
C CYS A 26 -20.16 -16.48 -38.09
N ASP A 27 -20.83 -16.77 -36.98
CA ASP A 27 -20.74 -15.93 -35.80
C ASP A 27 -19.24 -15.82 -35.57
N LYS A 28 -18.62 -14.81 -36.17
CA LYS A 28 -17.33 -14.34 -35.71
C LYS A 28 -17.68 -13.87 -34.31
N GLU A 29 -17.46 -14.75 -33.33
CA GLU A 29 -17.29 -14.33 -31.95
C GLU A 29 -16.35 -13.14 -32.04
N GLU A 30 -16.93 -11.96 -31.88
CA GLU A 30 -16.19 -10.72 -31.94
C GLU A 30 -15.24 -10.82 -30.75
N SER A 31 -13.96 -11.10 -31.03
CA SER A 31 -12.97 -11.30 -29.98
C SER A 31 -13.04 -10.10 -29.06
N GLU A 32 -13.19 -10.32 -27.75
CA GLU A 32 -13.28 -9.21 -26.79
C GLU A 32 -12.15 -8.20 -27.07
N PRO A 33 -12.44 -6.88 -27.06
CA PRO A 33 -11.43 -5.88 -27.39
C PRO A 33 -10.30 -5.91 -26.35
N LEU A 34 -9.08 -5.65 -26.81
CA LEU A 34 -7.91 -5.52 -25.94
C LEU A 34 -8.18 -4.45 -24.87
N ARG A 35 -8.07 -4.83 -23.60
CA ARG A 35 -8.29 -3.94 -22.46
C ARG A 35 -7.48 -4.35 -21.25
N ILE A 36 -7.39 -3.43 -20.31
CA ILE A 36 -6.64 -3.60 -19.06
C ILE A 36 -7.62 -3.96 -17.96
N GLY A 37 -7.24 -4.92 -17.11
CA GLY A 37 -8.05 -5.30 -15.97
C GLY A 37 -8.20 -4.16 -14.97
N ASP A 38 -9.43 -3.71 -14.77
CA ASP A 38 -9.82 -2.73 -13.74
C ASP A 38 -10.25 -3.41 -12.42
N ASP A 39 -9.79 -4.63 -12.18
CA ASP A 39 -10.07 -5.37 -10.96
C ASP A 39 -9.78 -4.51 -9.73
N SER A 40 -10.62 -4.61 -8.69
CA SER A 40 -10.51 -3.81 -7.45
C SER A 40 -9.16 -3.87 -6.72
N PHE A 41 -8.24 -4.75 -7.14
CA PHE A 41 -6.86 -4.84 -6.65
C PHE A 41 -5.89 -3.90 -7.36
N ASN A 42 -6.24 -3.44 -8.56
CA ASN A 42 -5.49 -2.47 -9.33
C ASN A 42 -6.07 -1.10 -8.98
N ASN A 43 -5.26 -0.21 -8.39
CA ASN A 43 -5.68 1.17 -8.05
C ASN A 43 -5.83 2.02 -9.33
N ILE A 44 -6.69 1.60 -10.25
CA ILE A 44 -6.96 2.25 -11.53
C ILE A 44 -8.29 3.01 -11.39
N GLU A 45 -8.20 4.33 -11.34
CA GLU A 45 -9.36 5.21 -11.26
C GLU A 45 -9.35 6.15 -12.46
N ASN A 46 -10.48 6.26 -13.16
CA ASN A 46 -10.62 7.12 -14.35
C ASN A 46 -9.53 6.89 -15.42
N GLY A 47 -9.09 5.64 -15.59
CA GLY A 47 -8.05 5.26 -16.56
C GLY A 47 -6.62 5.63 -16.16
N VAL A 48 -6.40 6.05 -14.90
CA VAL A 48 -5.07 6.30 -14.34
C VAL A 48 -4.77 5.27 -13.27
N TRP A 49 -3.69 4.53 -13.45
CA TRP A 49 -3.17 3.59 -12.49
C TRP A 49 -2.26 4.28 -11.46
N THR A 50 -2.61 4.21 -10.18
CA THR A 50 -1.75 4.67 -9.09
C THR A 50 -0.87 3.52 -8.59
N ALA A 51 0.42 3.62 -8.86
CA ALA A 51 1.46 2.73 -8.33
C ALA A 51 2.23 3.42 -7.21
N TYR A 52 2.99 2.64 -6.43
CA TYR A 52 3.76 3.17 -5.30
C TYR A 52 5.23 2.77 -5.39
N TYR A 53 6.10 3.75 -5.16
CA TYR A 53 7.53 3.54 -4.95
C TYR A 53 7.89 3.66 -3.47
N PRO A 54 8.76 2.79 -2.94
CA PRO A 54 9.17 1.52 -3.52
C PRO A 54 8.01 0.51 -3.53
N ASN A 55 7.90 -0.28 -4.59
CA ASN A 55 6.94 -1.38 -4.61
C ASN A 55 7.53 -2.59 -3.86
N THR A 56 7.09 -2.81 -2.63
CA THR A 56 7.63 -3.87 -1.77
C THR A 56 7.20 -5.27 -2.18
N ASN A 57 6.21 -5.37 -3.09
CA ASN A 57 5.74 -6.61 -3.70
C ASN A 57 5.70 -6.42 -5.22
N GLN A 58 6.27 -7.36 -5.98
CA GLN A 58 5.98 -7.46 -7.40
C GLN A 58 4.50 -7.84 -7.54
N THR A 59 3.74 -6.95 -8.17
CA THR A 59 2.36 -7.22 -8.56
C THR A 59 2.28 -7.19 -10.07
N SER A 60 1.26 -7.85 -10.61
CA SER A 60 1.01 -7.94 -12.04
C SER A 60 -0.31 -7.29 -12.38
N ILE A 61 -0.41 -6.69 -13.56
CA ILE A 61 -1.66 -6.13 -14.07
C ILE A 61 -2.20 -7.05 -15.17
N THR A 62 -3.43 -7.51 -15.00
CA THR A 62 -4.11 -8.41 -15.94
C THR A 62 -4.46 -7.70 -17.24
N ILE A 63 -4.37 -8.43 -18.35
CA ILE A 63 -4.72 -8.01 -19.71
C ILE A 63 -5.88 -8.91 -20.17
N TYR A 64 -6.95 -8.30 -20.70
CA TYR A 64 -8.13 -8.99 -21.22
C TYR A 64 -8.33 -8.70 -22.71
N GLY A 65 -9.00 -9.62 -23.40
CA GLY A 65 -9.31 -9.48 -24.83
C GLY A 65 -8.08 -9.43 -25.74
N GLY A 66 -8.28 -9.09 -27.00
CA GLY A 66 -7.22 -9.08 -28.02
C GLY A 66 -6.67 -10.48 -28.34
N VAL A 67 -5.55 -10.52 -29.06
CA VAL A 67 -4.91 -11.76 -29.49
C VAL A 67 -3.52 -11.90 -28.89
N LYS A 68 -3.31 -12.98 -28.13
CA LYS A 68 -1.99 -13.34 -27.57
C LYS A 68 -1.00 -13.75 -28.68
N PRO A 69 0.32 -13.63 -28.47
CA PRO A 69 0.96 -13.06 -27.28
C PRO A 69 0.88 -11.52 -27.24
N TYR A 70 0.86 -10.97 -26.03
CA TYR A 70 0.97 -9.52 -25.84
C TYR A 70 2.43 -9.09 -25.73
N THR A 71 2.69 -7.85 -26.11
CA THR A 71 3.92 -7.12 -25.79
C THR A 71 3.59 -5.93 -24.91
N VAL A 72 4.52 -5.56 -24.03
CA VAL A 72 4.35 -4.45 -23.09
C VAL A 72 5.59 -3.56 -23.12
N SER A 73 5.38 -2.25 -23.08
CA SER A 73 6.45 -1.25 -23.00
C SER A 73 6.06 -0.11 -22.07
N SER A 74 7.04 0.52 -21.46
CA SER A 74 6.90 1.73 -20.67
C SER A 74 7.65 2.86 -21.39
N ASN A 75 7.10 4.06 -21.35
CA ASN A 75 7.75 5.25 -21.91
C ASN A 75 8.78 5.91 -20.96
N SER A 76 8.97 5.36 -19.76
CA SER A 76 9.73 6.02 -18.69
C SER A 76 10.63 5.05 -17.92
N ASP A 77 11.84 5.51 -17.59
CA ASP A 77 12.84 4.75 -16.83
C ASP A 77 12.47 4.54 -15.36
N ILE A 78 11.46 5.26 -14.85
CA ILE A 78 10.96 5.09 -13.48
C ILE A 78 10.04 3.86 -13.34
N LEU A 79 9.67 3.21 -14.45
CA LEU A 79 8.77 2.06 -14.48
C LEU A 79 9.26 1.01 -15.48
N LYS A 80 9.70 -0.14 -14.97
CA LYS A 80 9.98 -1.31 -15.81
C LYS A 80 8.76 -2.20 -15.88
N VAL A 81 8.50 -2.78 -17.06
CA VAL A 81 7.41 -3.71 -17.33
C VAL A 81 7.90 -4.91 -18.12
N ASN A 82 7.32 -6.09 -17.90
CA ASN A 82 7.64 -7.30 -18.67
C ASN A 82 6.50 -8.33 -18.65
N MET A 83 6.50 -9.26 -19.60
CA MET A 83 5.53 -10.36 -19.72
C MET A 83 6.03 -11.68 -19.10
N ASP A 84 7.16 -11.67 -18.39
CA ASP A 84 7.99 -12.89 -18.17
C ASP A 84 7.34 -13.99 -17.31
N LYS A 85 6.27 -13.68 -16.57
CA LYS A 85 5.66 -14.63 -15.62
C LYS A 85 4.28 -15.13 -16.03
N LEU A 86 3.55 -14.39 -16.84
CA LEU A 86 2.14 -14.64 -17.13
C LEU A 86 1.84 -14.24 -18.58
N SER A 87 1.11 -15.09 -19.30
CA SER A 87 0.71 -14.79 -20.69
C SER A 87 -0.35 -13.69 -20.78
N ASP A 88 -1.05 -13.43 -19.68
CA ASP A 88 -2.27 -12.62 -19.60
C ASP A 88 -2.12 -11.49 -18.58
N ALA A 89 -0.90 -11.20 -18.13
CA ALA A 89 -0.61 -10.12 -17.22
C ALA A 89 0.85 -9.68 -17.38
N PHE A 90 1.11 -8.39 -17.22
CA PHE A 90 2.49 -7.89 -17.16
C PHE A 90 2.90 -7.64 -15.72
N ASN A 91 4.16 -7.93 -15.40
CA ASN A 91 4.80 -7.54 -14.14
C ASN A 91 5.37 -6.14 -14.27
N TYR A 92 5.57 -5.49 -13.13
CA TYR A 92 6.24 -4.20 -13.10
C TYR A 92 7.18 -4.03 -11.88
N GLU A 93 8.12 -3.12 -12.04
CA GLU A 93 9.02 -2.64 -11.00
C GLU A 93 9.05 -1.10 -11.04
N THR A 94 8.74 -0.47 -9.91
CA THR A 94 8.84 0.99 -9.77
C THR A 94 10.26 1.36 -9.34
N LEU A 95 10.89 2.29 -10.04
CA LEU A 95 12.27 2.73 -9.78
C LEU A 95 12.35 4.19 -9.30
N GLY A 96 11.25 4.94 -9.40
CA GLY A 96 11.13 6.31 -8.91
C GLY A 96 9.68 6.77 -8.87
N VAL A 97 9.48 8.03 -8.50
CA VAL A 97 8.16 8.69 -8.49
C VAL A 97 7.99 9.58 -9.72
N GLY A 98 6.75 9.76 -10.16
CA GLY A 98 6.40 10.57 -11.33
C GLY A 98 5.34 9.90 -12.20
N ASP A 99 5.13 10.49 -13.38
CA ASP A 99 4.18 10.00 -14.35
C ASP A 99 4.86 9.11 -15.40
N ALA A 100 4.15 8.09 -15.85
CA ALA A 100 4.56 7.19 -16.94
C ALA A 100 3.34 6.75 -17.75
N GLU A 101 3.59 6.08 -18.87
CA GLU A 101 2.57 5.43 -19.68
C GLU A 101 3.04 4.04 -20.08
N VAL A 102 2.16 3.06 -19.91
CA VAL A 102 2.38 1.68 -20.35
C VAL A 102 1.56 1.44 -21.60
N THR A 103 2.21 0.94 -22.65
CA THR A 103 1.55 0.52 -23.89
C THR A 103 1.55 -0.99 -23.98
N ILE A 104 0.37 -1.57 -24.13
CA ILE A 104 0.18 -3.01 -24.38
C ILE A 104 -0.24 -3.16 -25.84
N THR A 105 0.39 -4.09 -26.56
CA THR A 105 0.06 -4.39 -27.96
C THR A 105 -0.15 -5.88 -28.14
N ASP A 106 -1.24 -6.24 -28.80
CA ASP A 106 -1.57 -7.63 -29.10
C ASP A 106 -0.87 -8.14 -30.39
N ALA A 107 -1.02 -9.42 -30.71
CA ALA A 107 -0.39 -10.04 -31.87
C ALA A 107 -0.94 -9.56 -33.23
N LYS A 108 -2.11 -8.90 -33.25
CA LYS A 108 -2.68 -8.26 -34.46
C LYS A 108 -2.17 -6.82 -34.63
N GLY A 109 -1.54 -6.25 -33.62
CA GLY A 109 -1.06 -4.87 -33.61
C GLY A 109 -2.07 -3.87 -33.02
N GLU A 110 -3.15 -4.33 -32.38
CA GLU A 110 -4.02 -3.45 -31.60
C GLU A 110 -3.30 -3.04 -30.31
N SER A 111 -3.39 -1.77 -29.94
CA SER A 111 -2.70 -1.23 -28.77
C SER A 111 -3.65 -0.49 -27.82
N VAL A 112 -3.38 -0.62 -26.52
CA VAL A 112 -4.04 0.15 -25.45
C VAL A 112 -2.98 0.82 -24.57
N GLY A 113 -3.21 2.08 -24.22
CA GLY A 113 -2.36 2.87 -23.33
C GLY A 113 -2.93 2.95 -21.90
N LEU A 114 -2.06 2.86 -20.91
CA LEU A 114 -2.37 3.04 -19.49
C LEU A 114 -1.55 4.18 -18.91
N LYS A 115 -2.22 5.24 -18.48
CA LYS A 115 -1.56 6.30 -17.72
C LYS A 115 -1.22 5.77 -16.33
N VAL A 116 0.00 6.04 -15.88
CA VAL A 116 0.52 5.60 -14.59
C VAL A 116 1.00 6.80 -13.79
N LYS A 117 0.56 6.91 -12.55
CA LYS A 117 1.07 7.85 -11.56
C LYS A 117 1.76 7.06 -10.46
N ILE A 118 3.05 7.33 -10.23
CA ILE A 118 3.84 6.64 -9.21
C ILE A 118 4.12 7.61 -8.07
N ASP A 119 3.49 7.37 -6.92
CA ASP A 119 3.68 8.16 -5.72
C ASP A 119 4.57 7.44 -4.71
N TYR A 120 5.08 8.17 -3.71
CA TYR A 120 5.70 7.50 -2.57
C TYR A 120 4.66 6.75 -1.76
N ARG A 121 4.98 5.51 -1.38
CA ARG A 121 4.28 4.85 -0.29
C ARG A 121 4.44 5.70 0.97
N SER A 122 3.37 5.84 1.75
CA SER A 122 3.45 6.49 3.07
C SER A 122 2.60 5.82 4.13
N ASP A 123 3.10 5.81 5.37
CA ASP A 123 2.34 5.42 6.55
C ASP A 123 1.99 6.70 7.34
N LYS A 124 0.70 6.92 7.61
CA LYS A 124 0.22 8.12 8.31
C LYS A 124 -0.23 7.76 9.72
N MET A 125 0.31 8.47 10.71
CA MET A 125 0.11 8.16 12.13
C MET A 125 -0.25 9.41 12.92
N LYS A 126 -1.53 9.58 13.24
CA LYS A 126 -2.00 10.67 14.09
C LYS A 126 -2.01 10.23 15.56
N ILE A 127 -1.42 11.03 16.43
CA ILE A 127 -1.36 10.74 17.86
C ILE A 127 -2.62 11.26 18.55
N VAL A 128 -3.29 10.39 19.31
CA VAL A 128 -4.54 10.73 20.02
C VAL A 128 -4.37 10.81 21.53
N LYS A 129 -3.32 10.19 22.08
CA LYS A 129 -3.03 10.20 23.51
C LYS A 129 -1.53 10.04 23.73
N LEU A 130 -1.03 10.72 24.76
CA LEU A 130 0.30 10.52 25.32
C LEU A 130 0.18 9.88 26.70
N ASP A 131 1.10 8.99 27.03
CA ASP A 131 1.21 8.38 28.34
C ASP A 131 2.69 8.14 28.66
N ALA A 132 2.99 7.89 29.93
CA ALA A 132 4.32 7.50 30.37
C ALA A 132 4.23 6.55 31.57
N TYR A 133 5.17 5.63 31.65
CA TYR A 133 5.30 4.65 32.71
C TYR A 133 6.66 4.81 33.37
N VAL A 134 6.68 4.82 34.70
CA VAL A 134 7.89 4.86 35.52
C VAL A 134 7.78 3.78 36.57
N LYS A 135 8.82 2.95 36.71
CA LYS A 135 8.98 1.97 37.79
C LYS A 135 10.33 2.19 38.47
N GLY A 136 10.32 2.12 39.78
CA GLY A 136 11.51 2.09 40.63
C GLY A 136 11.03 1.86 42.05
N ASP A 137 11.20 0.65 42.56
CA ASP A 137 10.53 0.22 43.80
C ASP A 137 11.08 0.96 45.03
N LYS A 138 12.28 1.54 44.91
CA LYS A 138 12.92 2.40 45.94
C LYS A 138 12.63 3.89 45.77
N MET A 139 12.12 4.31 44.61
CA MET A 139 11.83 5.71 44.36
C MET A 139 10.65 6.20 45.20
N THR A 140 10.73 7.46 45.64
CA THR A 140 9.57 8.12 46.25
C THR A 140 8.46 8.36 45.22
N VAL A 141 7.20 8.42 45.67
CA VAL A 141 6.05 8.76 44.82
C VAL A 141 6.23 10.11 44.11
N ALA A 142 6.86 11.08 44.79
CA ALA A 142 7.15 12.39 44.22
C ALA A 142 8.16 12.30 43.07
N ALA A 143 9.26 11.55 43.24
CA ALA A 143 10.26 11.36 42.20
C ALA A 143 9.69 10.62 40.99
N GLN A 144 8.87 9.58 41.20
CA GLN A 144 8.19 8.89 40.10
C GLN A 144 7.25 9.82 39.33
N LYS A 145 6.53 10.71 40.01
CA LYS A 145 5.65 11.70 39.37
C LYS A 145 6.45 12.72 38.56
N GLU A 146 7.52 13.28 39.13
CA GLU A 146 8.40 14.23 38.45
C GLU A 146 9.02 13.62 37.19
N LEU A 147 9.57 12.40 37.30
CA LEU A 147 10.17 11.70 36.18
C LEU A 147 9.13 11.37 35.09
N LYS A 148 7.90 11.02 35.49
CA LYS A 148 6.81 10.80 34.54
C LYS A 148 6.48 12.08 33.74
N GLU A 149 6.48 13.24 34.40
CA GLU A 149 6.27 14.54 33.73
C GLU A 149 7.42 14.89 32.78
N LYS A 150 8.68 14.66 33.18
CA LYS A 150 9.87 14.82 32.32
C LYS A 150 9.83 13.91 31.10
N ALA A 151 9.48 12.63 31.28
CA ALA A 151 9.34 11.67 30.19
C ALA A 151 8.22 12.10 29.21
N LEU A 152 7.07 12.57 29.70
CA LEU A 152 6.01 13.10 28.83
C LEU A 152 6.46 14.33 28.03
N ALA A 153 7.22 15.23 28.67
CA ALA A 153 7.73 16.44 28.03
C ALA A 153 8.80 16.16 26.95
N SER A 154 9.44 14.98 26.96
CA SER A 154 10.44 14.61 25.96
C SER A 154 9.83 14.16 24.63
N ILE A 155 8.52 13.90 24.58
CA ILE A 155 7.82 13.44 23.37
C ILE A 155 7.77 14.59 22.34
N PRO A 156 8.17 14.36 21.07
CA PRO A 156 8.31 15.44 20.08
C PRO A 156 6.98 15.94 19.50
N VAL A 157 5.85 15.31 19.86
CA VAL A 157 4.51 15.64 19.36
C VAL A 157 3.49 15.68 20.49
N LYS A 158 2.48 16.54 20.35
CA LYS A 158 1.31 16.62 21.22
C LYS A 158 0.20 15.67 20.73
N ALA A 159 -0.77 15.41 21.58
CA ALA A 159 -2.03 14.81 21.12
C ALA A 159 -2.69 15.73 20.05
N GLY A 160 -3.05 15.16 18.91
CA GLY A 160 -3.49 15.88 17.71
C GLY A 160 -2.39 16.04 16.65
N GLY A 161 -1.12 15.97 17.04
CA GLY A 161 0.04 15.91 16.15
C GLY A 161 0.21 14.53 15.50
N GLY A 162 1.39 14.25 14.95
CA GLY A 162 1.68 12.93 14.40
C GLY A 162 2.88 12.85 13.47
N TYR A 163 2.92 11.75 12.72
CA TYR A 163 4.02 11.37 11.84
C TYR A 163 3.49 10.98 10.47
N GLN A 164 4.21 11.36 9.41
CA GLN A 164 4.04 10.82 8.07
C GLN A 164 5.37 10.24 7.62
N PHE A 165 5.44 8.92 7.51
CA PHE A 165 6.60 8.19 7.07
C PHE A 165 6.53 8.02 5.55
N ILE A 166 7.42 8.66 4.81
CA ILE A 166 7.47 8.63 3.35
C ILE A 166 8.62 7.71 2.94
N TYR A 167 8.27 6.57 2.35
CA TYR A 167 9.25 5.55 1.96
C TYR A 167 9.94 5.96 0.67
N THR A 168 11.15 6.52 0.78
CA THR A 168 12.01 6.80 -0.39
C THR A 168 12.94 5.62 -0.70
N LYS A 169 12.88 4.57 0.12
CA LYS A 169 13.56 3.27 -0.01
C LYS A 169 12.77 2.20 0.78
N ASP A 170 13.00 0.92 0.52
CA ASP A 170 12.13 -0.18 1.00
C ASP A 170 11.85 -0.14 2.52
N GLN A 171 12.90 0.12 3.30
CA GLN A 171 12.86 0.12 4.76
C GLN A 171 13.24 1.48 5.36
N GLY A 172 12.89 2.59 4.71
CA GLY A 172 13.13 3.91 5.28
C GLY A 172 12.86 5.06 4.33
N GLY A 173 13.21 6.26 4.78
CA GLY A 173 13.08 7.46 3.98
C GLY A 173 12.97 8.71 4.82
N ILE A 174 12.03 9.57 4.45
CA ILE A 174 11.79 10.87 5.09
C ILE A 174 10.63 10.74 6.05
N VAL A 175 10.72 11.37 7.22
CA VAL A 175 9.58 11.49 8.14
C VAL A 175 9.24 12.95 8.36
N TYR A 176 7.97 13.27 8.18
CA TYR A 176 7.40 14.55 8.61
C TYR A 176 6.82 14.37 10.01
N VAL A 177 7.39 15.10 10.97
CA VAL A 177 6.95 15.12 12.36
C VAL A 177 6.14 16.39 12.56
N TYR A 178 4.84 16.24 12.83
CA TYR A 178 3.89 17.32 13.07
C TYR A 178 3.73 17.54 14.57
N PRO A 179 4.41 18.52 15.19
CA PRO A 179 4.49 18.62 16.65
C PRO A 179 3.16 19.01 17.30
N ASP A 180 2.41 19.91 16.67
CA ASP A 180 1.19 20.48 17.25
C ASP A 180 -0.08 19.87 16.65
N LYS A 181 -0.19 19.83 15.32
CA LYS A 181 -1.37 19.34 14.61
C LYS A 181 -0.99 18.63 13.31
N TYR A 182 -1.51 17.42 13.15
CA TYR A 182 -1.25 16.60 11.97
C TYR A 182 -1.68 17.30 10.67
N GLY A 183 -0.80 17.30 9.67
CA GLY A 183 -1.03 17.88 8.35
C GLY A 183 -0.79 19.40 8.25
N GLU A 184 -0.34 20.05 9.33
CA GLU A 184 0.03 21.47 9.31
C GLU A 184 1.56 21.63 9.24
N LYS A 185 2.17 22.43 10.12
CA LYS A 185 3.61 22.63 10.16
C LYS A 185 4.31 21.36 10.64
N TYR A 186 5.34 20.95 9.90
CA TYR A 186 6.16 19.80 10.23
C TYR A 186 7.63 20.16 10.39
N LYS A 187 8.34 19.31 11.12
CA LYS A 187 9.79 19.18 11.07
C LYS A 187 10.14 17.97 10.21
N GLU A 188 11.16 18.11 9.38
CA GLU A 188 11.64 17.04 8.52
C GLU A 188 12.77 16.27 9.21
N GLY A 189 12.68 14.96 9.18
CA GLY A 189 13.71 14.04 9.63
C GLY A 189 13.87 12.86 8.68
N THR A 190 14.69 11.90 9.08
CA THR A 190 14.82 10.63 8.37
C THR A 190 14.41 9.47 9.25
N PHE A 191 14.05 8.34 8.64
CA PHE A 191 13.75 7.13 9.40
C PHE A 191 14.24 5.86 8.72
N THR A 192 14.48 4.83 9.53
CA THR A 192 14.56 3.42 9.11
C THR A 192 13.44 2.62 9.78
N ARG A 193 12.91 1.64 9.05
CA ARG A 193 11.94 0.67 9.56
C ARG A 193 12.58 -0.70 9.58
N SER A 194 12.41 -1.44 10.66
CA SER A 194 12.87 -2.82 10.75
C SER A 194 11.91 -3.64 11.61
N SER A 195 12.21 -4.93 11.75
CA SER A 195 11.51 -5.83 12.66
C SER A 195 12.40 -6.10 13.87
N LEU A 196 11.83 -6.02 15.07
CA LEU A 196 12.47 -6.43 16.32
C LEU A 196 11.85 -7.76 16.77
N ALA A 197 12.65 -8.82 16.80
CA ALA A 197 12.25 -10.12 17.32
C ALA A 197 12.40 -10.15 18.86
N VAL A 198 11.34 -10.49 19.57
CA VAL A 198 11.33 -10.68 21.03
C VAL A 198 10.57 -11.97 21.34
N GLY A 199 11.31 -13.01 21.73
CA GLY A 199 10.75 -14.36 21.86
C GLY A 199 10.12 -14.84 20.55
N ASN A 200 8.87 -15.29 20.62
CA ASN A 200 8.10 -15.72 19.44
C ASN A 200 7.32 -14.58 18.75
N SER A 201 7.56 -13.32 19.12
CA SER A 201 6.87 -12.16 18.56
C SER A 201 7.83 -11.29 17.74
N SER A 202 7.30 -10.62 16.71
CA SER A 202 8.03 -9.65 15.90
C SER A 202 7.28 -8.32 15.92
N TYR A 203 7.98 -7.26 16.31
CA TYR A 203 7.43 -5.90 16.43
C TYR A 203 8.02 -5.00 15.35
N ARG A 204 7.22 -4.05 14.85
CA ARG A 204 7.76 -3.02 13.95
C ARG A 204 8.59 -2.06 14.79
N LYS A 205 9.82 -1.80 14.35
CA LYS A 205 10.73 -0.82 14.93
C LYS A 205 10.90 0.34 13.94
N TYR A 206 10.76 1.56 14.44
CA TYR A 206 11.10 2.79 13.73
C TYR A 206 12.27 3.46 14.43
N GLU A 207 13.31 3.78 13.70
CA GLU A 207 14.41 4.63 14.18
C GLU A 207 14.30 5.96 13.45
N ILE A 208 14.11 7.04 14.19
CA ILE A 208 13.87 8.38 13.64
C ILE A 208 15.04 9.28 14.02
N LYS A 209 15.59 10.00 13.03
CA LYS A 209 16.56 11.06 13.24
C LYS A 209 15.89 12.41 12.99
N LEU A 210 15.83 13.24 14.02
CA LEU A 210 15.17 14.55 14.00
C LEU A 210 15.96 15.53 14.86
N ASP A 211 16.27 16.72 14.34
CA ASP A 211 17.00 17.78 15.07
C ASP A 211 18.31 17.28 15.73
N GLY A 212 19.03 16.36 15.08
CA GLY A 212 20.26 15.75 15.61
C GLY A 212 20.06 14.69 16.70
N MET A 213 18.81 14.43 17.11
CA MET A 213 18.46 13.35 18.04
C MET A 213 18.03 12.09 17.28
N GLU A 214 18.42 10.94 17.81
CA GLU A 214 17.98 9.62 17.34
C GLU A 214 17.02 9.01 18.35
N ARG A 215 15.89 8.50 17.86
CA ARG A 215 14.80 7.96 18.68
C ARG A 215 14.36 6.63 18.14
N THR A 216 14.13 5.67 19.03
CA THR A 216 13.66 4.33 18.66
C THR A 216 12.25 4.11 19.18
N TYR A 217 11.32 3.83 18.26
CA TYR A 217 9.94 3.50 18.56
C TYR A 217 9.62 2.04 18.23
N ILE A 218 9.09 1.32 19.21
CA ILE A 218 8.52 -0.01 19.02
C ILE A 218 7.01 0.11 18.92
N VAL A 219 6.44 -0.41 17.83
CA VAL A 219 4.99 -0.42 17.61
C VAL A 219 4.39 -1.64 18.26
N GLN A 220 3.53 -1.43 19.24
CA GLN A 220 2.83 -2.51 19.93
C GLN A 220 1.43 -2.09 20.35
N ARG A 221 0.61 -3.07 20.73
CA ARG A 221 -0.76 -2.83 21.21
C ARG A 221 -0.72 -2.01 22.49
N TYR A 222 -1.48 -0.91 22.51
CA TYR A 222 -1.69 -0.09 23.69
C TYR A 222 -2.86 -0.63 24.51
N TYR A 223 -2.58 -1.00 25.75
CA TYR A 223 -3.58 -1.42 26.72
C TYR A 223 -3.75 -0.31 27.77
N PRO A 224 -4.83 0.48 27.73
CA PRO A 224 -5.12 1.39 28.84
C PRO A 224 -5.33 0.54 30.09
N SER A 225 -4.58 0.85 31.14
CA SER A 225 -4.68 0.18 32.43
C SER A 225 -6.05 0.45 33.05
N LYS A 226 -7.07 -0.34 32.68
CA LYS A 226 -8.26 -0.78 33.47
C LYS A 226 -9.45 -1.36 32.69
N THR A 227 -9.46 -1.43 31.35
CA THR A 227 -10.61 -2.01 30.63
C THR A 227 -10.19 -2.81 29.40
N ARG A 228 -10.22 -4.15 29.51
CA ARG A 228 -9.94 -5.12 28.44
C ARG A 228 -11.05 -5.21 27.37
N SER A 229 -12.01 -4.29 27.34
CA SER A 229 -13.25 -4.43 26.54
C SER A 229 -13.41 -3.39 25.42
N VAL A 230 -12.33 -3.06 24.68
CA VAL A 230 -12.43 -2.21 23.49
C VAL A 230 -12.29 -3.10 22.24
N ALA A 231 -13.29 -3.05 21.35
CA ALA A 231 -13.37 -3.88 20.14
C ALA A 231 -12.25 -3.63 19.11
N MET A 232 -11.45 -2.57 19.29
CA MET A 232 -10.25 -2.28 18.51
C MET A 232 -9.15 -1.86 19.48
N VAL A 233 -8.12 -2.70 19.65
CA VAL A 233 -6.97 -2.38 20.51
C VAL A 233 -6.10 -1.36 19.76
N PRO A 234 -5.99 -0.11 20.21
CA PRO A 234 -5.16 0.88 19.53
C PRO A 234 -3.69 0.45 19.58
N TYR A 235 -2.89 0.87 18.61
CA TYR A 235 -1.43 0.71 18.65
C TYR A 235 -0.79 1.95 19.28
N GLY A 236 0.40 1.78 19.84
CA GLY A 236 1.21 2.88 20.35
C GLY A 236 2.67 2.76 19.91
N PHE A 237 3.33 3.90 19.76
CA PHE A 237 4.78 4.00 19.72
C PHE A 237 5.33 4.03 21.13
N TYR A 238 6.15 3.04 21.46
CA TYR A 238 6.83 2.92 22.75
C TYR A 238 8.30 3.30 22.58
N GLU A 239 8.78 4.19 23.44
CA GLU A 239 10.19 4.60 23.52
C GLU A 239 10.71 4.27 24.91
N ASP A 240 11.81 3.52 24.98
CA ASP A 240 12.55 3.29 26.23
C ASP A 240 13.45 4.48 26.49
N LEU A 241 13.31 5.07 27.68
CA LEU A 241 14.08 6.24 28.11
C LEU A 241 14.93 5.93 29.34
N LEU A 242 15.06 4.66 29.76
CA LEU A 242 15.78 4.28 30.97
C LEU A 242 17.20 4.88 30.99
N ASP A 243 17.96 4.68 29.92
CA ASP A 243 19.34 5.16 29.79
C ASP A 243 19.44 6.70 29.87
N GLN A 244 18.39 7.43 29.47
CA GLN A 244 18.39 8.90 29.50
C GLN A 244 18.21 9.47 30.92
N PHE A 245 17.67 8.68 31.85
CA PHE A 245 17.32 9.15 33.20
C PHE A 245 18.07 8.43 34.32
N THR A 246 18.88 7.42 34.01
CA THR A 246 19.53 6.59 35.02
C THR A 246 20.54 7.38 35.86
N ASP A 247 21.27 8.34 35.28
CA ASP A 247 22.24 9.16 36.00
C ASP A 247 21.56 10.08 37.03
N ASP A 248 20.44 10.70 36.67
CA ASP A 248 19.67 11.60 37.54
C ASP A 248 18.76 10.86 38.53
N TYR A 249 18.35 9.63 38.18
CA TYR A 249 17.43 8.79 38.96
C TYR A 249 17.99 7.38 39.11
N PRO A 250 19.04 7.14 39.93
CA PRO A 250 19.73 5.85 40.02
C PRO A 250 18.87 4.70 40.56
N GLU A 251 17.72 5.01 41.17
CA GLU A 251 16.76 4.04 41.69
C GLU A 251 15.67 3.65 40.68
N VAL A 252 15.71 4.22 39.48
CA VAL A 252 14.74 3.89 38.42
C VAL A 252 15.08 2.55 37.78
N GLU A 253 14.05 1.75 37.53
CA GLU A 253 14.15 0.42 36.93
C GLU A 253 13.57 0.40 35.52
N SER A 254 12.65 1.32 35.20
CA SER A 254 12.01 1.41 33.89
C SER A 254 11.40 2.78 33.65
N VAL A 255 11.62 3.33 32.45
CA VAL A 255 10.95 4.55 31.97
C VAL A 255 10.54 4.36 30.52
N TYR A 256 9.25 4.43 30.23
CA TYR A 256 8.74 4.34 28.87
C TYR A 256 7.75 5.46 28.58
N THR A 257 7.81 6.02 27.37
CA THR A 257 6.71 6.85 26.84
C THR A 257 5.87 6.06 25.86
N MET A 258 4.60 6.44 25.74
CA MET A 258 3.66 5.83 24.81
C MET A 258 2.93 6.94 24.05
N GLN A 259 2.96 6.85 22.73
CA GLN A 259 2.18 7.71 21.83
C GLN A 259 1.12 6.86 21.14
N VAL A 260 -0.13 6.97 21.58
CA VAL A 260 -1.25 6.18 21.06
C VAL A 260 -1.66 6.73 19.70
N VAL A 261 -1.70 5.85 18.70
CA VAL A 261 -1.98 6.19 17.31
C VAL A 261 -3.46 5.92 17.01
N SER A 262 -4.15 6.85 16.33
CA SER A 262 -5.46 6.53 15.73
C SER A 262 -5.27 5.51 14.61
N ALA A 263 -6.31 4.78 14.21
CA ALA A 263 -6.23 3.83 13.09
C ALA A 263 -5.41 4.42 11.91
N VAL A 264 -4.49 3.62 11.39
CA VAL A 264 -3.55 3.97 10.31
C VAL A 264 -4.37 4.23 9.04
N PHE A 265 -4.16 5.37 8.40
CA PHE A 265 -4.79 5.74 7.12
C PHE A 265 -3.77 5.68 5.98
#